data_AF-A0A6G3UGR7-F1
#
_entry.id   AF-A0A6G3UGR7-F1
#
_cell.length_a   1.000
_cell.length_b   1.000
_cell.length_c   1.000
_cell.angle_alpha   90.00
_cell.angle_beta   90.00
_cell.angle_gamma   90.00
#
_symmetry.space_group_name_H-M   'P 1'
#
loop_
_entity.id
_entity.type
_entity.pdbx_description
1 polymer ?
#
loop_
_entity_poly.entity_id
_entity_poly.type
_entity_poly.pdbx_seq_one_letter_code
_entity_poly.pdbx_strand_id
1 'polypeptide(L)' 'ELAALLRGGPLDAGAVRRAAELVEEAGGRAAATAEAHRHLERARACLESVPLAPGALEEMLTLFPYVVDRVV' A
#
# COMPACT_ATOMS: atom_id res chain seq x y z
N GLU A 1 9.39 17.91 -11.62
CA GLU A 1 8.82 18.82 -10.60
C GLU A 1 8.87 18.20 -9.19
N LEU A 2 8.17 17.09 -8.94
CA LEU A 2 8.17 16.42 -7.62
C LEU A 2 9.57 16.17 -7.03
N ALA A 3 10.48 15.61 -7.83
CA ALA A 3 11.85 15.35 -7.39
C ALA A 3 12.67 16.62 -7.07
N ALA A 4 12.28 17.79 -7.58
CA ALA A 4 12.91 19.06 -7.23
C ALA A 4 12.38 19.57 -5.88
N LEU A 5 11.05 19.46 -5.64
CA LEU A 5 10.44 19.77 -4.35
C LEU A 5 11.06 18.94 -3.22
N LEU A 6 11.15 17.61 -3.40
CA LEU A 6 11.67 16.70 -2.37
C LEU A 6 13.18 16.87 -2.06
N ARG A 7 13.94 17.48 -2.99
CA ARG A 7 15.39 17.73 -2.80
C ARG A 7 15.68 19.16 -2.33
N GLY A 8 14.67 20.04 -2.27
CA GLY A 8 14.82 21.46 -1.98
C GLY A 8 14.98 21.82 -0.50
N GLY A 9 14.92 20.84 0.41
CA GLY A 9 14.94 21.07 1.86
C GLY A 9 13.55 20.93 2.50
N PRO A 10 13.34 21.46 3.71
CA PRO A 10 12.06 21.34 4.42
C PRO A 10 10.90 21.91 3.59
N LEU A 11 9.79 21.17 3.55
CA LEU A 11 8.59 21.57 2.82
C LEU A 11 7.66 22.37 3.73
N ASP A 12 7.18 23.51 3.26
CA ASP A 12 6.03 24.18 3.86
C ASP A 12 4.72 23.48 3.47
N ALA A 13 3.61 23.90 4.09
CA ALA A 13 2.31 23.29 3.84
C ALA A 13 1.84 23.36 2.37
N GLY A 14 2.22 24.43 1.64
CA GLY A 14 1.89 24.59 0.23
C GLY A 14 2.68 23.61 -0.65
N ALA A 15 3.97 23.48 -0.39
CA ALA A 15 4.87 22.56 -1.07
C ALA A 15 4.49 21.09 -0.80
N VAL A 16 4.09 20.75 0.44
CA VAL A 16 3.56 19.42 0.78
C VAL A 16 2.29 19.12 -0.03
N ARG A 17 1.33 20.07 -0.09
CA ARG A 17 0.11 19.89 -0.88
C ARG A 17 0.41 19.68 -2.36
N ARG A 18 1.31 20.49 -2.94
CA ARG A 18 1.70 20.35 -4.35
C ARG A 18 2.39 19.01 -4.62
N ALA A 19 3.26 18.56 -3.72
CA ALA A 19 3.88 17.26 -3.84
C ALA A 19 2.83 16.12 -3.80
N ALA A 20 1.84 16.21 -2.91
CA ALA A 20 0.76 15.24 -2.84
C ALA A 20 -0.08 15.21 -4.12
N GLU A 21 -0.45 16.37 -4.67
CA GLU A 21 -1.15 16.47 -5.97
C GLU A 21 -0.36 15.80 -7.10
N LEU A 22 0.94 16.10 -7.21
CA LEU A 22 1.81 15.48 -8.22
C LEU A 22 1.91 13.96 -8.06
N VAL A 23 1.92 13.45 -6.82
CA VAL A 23 1.90 12.01 -6.54
C VAL A 23 0.57 11.40 -6.99
N GLU A 24 -0.55 12.05 -6.70
CA GLU A 24 -1.88 11.57 -7.10
C GLU A 24 -2.09 11.63 -8.62
N GLU A 25 -1.68 12.71 -9.28
CA GLU A 25 -1.70 12.86 -10.75
C GLU A 25 -0.88 11.76 -11.43
N ALA A 26 0.25 11.36 -10.84
CA ALA A 26 1.08 10.25 -11.30
C ALA A 26 0.49 8.86 -11.00
N GLY A 27 -0.68 8.78 -10.36
CA GLY A 27 -1.32 7.51 -9.99
C GLY A 27 -0.74 6.86 -8.74
N GLY A 28 -0.08 7.63 -7.86
CA GLY A 28 0.61 7.13 -6.68
C GLY A 28 -0.26 6.27 -5.77
N ARG A 29 -1.52 6.65 -5.55
CA ARG A 29 -2.48 5.84 -4.78
C ARG A 29 -2.76 4.50 -5.45
N ALA A 30 -3.07 4.50 -6.75
CA ALA A 30 -3.33 3.27 -7.49
C ALA A 30 -2.11 2.34 -7.50
N ALA A 31 -0.90 2.89 -7.67
CA ALA A 31 0.34 2.14 -7.62
C ALA A 31 0.60 1.54 -6.23
N ALA A 32 0.37 2.31 -5.16
CA ALA A 32 0.51 1.85 -3.78
C ALA A 32 -0.48 0.72 -3.44
N THR A 33 -1.75 0.86 -3.83
CA THR A 33 -2.77 -0.19 -3.68
C THR A 33 -2.38 -1.46 -4.45
N ALA A 34 -1.89 -1.31 -5.68
CA ALA A 34 -1.45 -2.46 -6.48
C ALA A 34 -0.24 -3.18 -5.86
N GLU A 35 0.72 -2.45 -5.28
CA GLU A 35 1.85 -3.07 -4.55
C GLU A 35 1.37 -3.76 -3.27
N ALA A 36 0.42 -3.16 -2.55
CA ALA A 36 -0.15 -3.78 -1.36
C ALA A 36 -0.85 -5.12 -1.70
N HIS A 37 -1.63 -5.17 -2.79
CA HIS A 37 -2.20 -6.43 -3.29
C HIS A 37 -1.12 -7.45 -3.67
N ARG A 38 -0.04 -7.04 -4.35
CA ARG A 38 1.08 -7.95 -4.64
C ARG A 38 1.70 -8.55 -3.38
N HIS A 39 1.88 -7.74 -2.33
CA HIS A 39 2.39 -8.22 -1.06
C HIS A 39 1.44 -9.20 -0.36
N LEU A 40 0.13 -8.95 -0.40
CA LEU A 40 -0.87 -9.87 0.14
C LEU A 40 -0.90 -11.20 -0.62
N GLU A 41 -0.80 -11.20 -1.95
CA GLU A 41 -0.72 -12.45 -2.72
C GLU A 41 0.54 -13.27 -2.38
N ARG A 42 1.67 -12.60 -2.15
CA ARG A 42 2.89 -13.27 -1.67
C ARG A 42 2.71 -13.83 -0.26
N ALA A 43 2.01 -13.13 0.63
CA ALA A 43 1.69 -13.61 1.97
C ALA A 43 0.75 -14.82 1.92
N ARG A 44 -0.27 -14.80 1.06
CA ARG A 44 -1.17 -15.92 0.79
C ARG A 44 -0.36 -17.16 0.39
N ALA A 45 0.48 -17.03 -0.64
CA ALA A 45 1.31 -18.14 -1.12
C ALA A 45 2.23 -18.71 -0.02
N CYS A 46 2.75 -17.84 0.87
CA CYS A 46 3.56 -18.29 2.00
C CYS A 46 2.73 -19.10 3.02
N LEU A 47 1.52 -18.67 3.34
CA LEU A 47 0.63 -19.38 4.27
C LEU A 47 0.14 -20.71 3.71
N GLU A 48 -0.16 -20.76 2.41
CA GLU A 48 -0.57 -21.98 1.70
C GLU A 48 0.58 -23.00 1.56
N SER A 49 1.85 -22.56 1.70
CA SER A 49 3.02 -23.43 1.59
C SER A 49 3.35 -24.23 2.85
N VAL A 50 2.72 -23.94 3.99
CA VAL A 50 2.98 -24.59 5.28
C VAL A 50 1.74 -25.33 5.78
N PRO A 51 1.89 -26.45 6.52
CA PRO A 51 0.75 -27.29 6.91
C PRO A 51 -0.02 -26.68 8.09
N LEU A 52 -0.75 -25.59 7.86
CA LEU A 52 -1.68 -25.00 8.82
C LEU A 52 -2.94 -25.83 8.93
N ALA A 53 -3.59 -25.79 10.11
CA ALA A 53 -4.95 -26.25 10.24
C ALA A 53 -5.86 -25.41 9.31
N PRO A 54 -6.80 -26.01 8.56
CA PRO A 54 -7.61 -25.28 7.57
C PRO A 54 -8.32 -24.03 8.14
N GLY A 55 -8.88 -24.12 9.34
CA GLY A 55 -9.53 -22.98 9.99
C GLY A 55 -8.57 -21.82 10.31
N ALA A 56 -7.34 -22.11 10.75
CA ALA A 56 -6.35 -21.08 11.02
C ALA A 56 -5.91 -20.35 9.73
N LEU A 57 -5.80 -21.07 8.62
CA LEU A 57 -5.53 -20.47 7.31
C LEU A 57 -6.68 -19.55 6.88
N GLU A 58 -7.93 -20.00 6.98
CA GLU A 58 -9.11 -19.21 6.62
C GLU A 58 -9.23 -17.94 7.48
N GLU A 59 -8.98 -18.03 8.79
CA GLU A 59 -8.99 -16.88 9.70
C GLU A 59 -7.95 -15.84 9.29
N MET A 60 -6.72 -16.25 8.97
CA MET A 60 -5.66 -15.34 8.53
C MET A 60 -6.00 -14.66 7.20
N LEU A 61 -6.51 -15.43 6.23
CA LEU A 61 -6.88 -14.90 4.90
C LEU A 61 -8.06 -13.93 4.98
N THR A 62 -8.96 -14.11 5.95
CA THR A 62 -10.09 -13.20 6.18
C THR A 62 -9.63 -11.78 6.57
N LEU A 63 -8.44 -11.64 7.15
CA LEU A 63 -7.90 -10.33 7.54
C LEU A 63 -7.34 -9.51 6.37
N PHE A 64 -7.00 -10.15 5.25
CA PHE A 64 -6.25 -9.52 4.15
C PHE A 64 -6.96 -8.30 3.53
N PRO A 65 -8.27 -8.36 3.20
CA PRO A 65 -8.96 -7.20 2.63
C PRO A 65 -8.92 -5.97 3.54
N TYR A 66 -8.98 -6.15 4.86
CA TYR A 66 -8.97 -5.05 5.84
C TYR A 66 -7.63 -4.31 5.92
N VAL A 67 -6.55 -4.88 5.39
CA VAL A 67 -5.23 -4.25 5.38
C VAL A 67 -5.12 -3.22 4.25
N VAL A 68 -5.82 -3.43 3.12
CA VAL A 68 -5.67 -2.61 1.92
C VAL A 68 -6.90 -1.77 1.61
N ASP A 69 -8.10 -2.32 1.81
CA ASP A 69 -9.36 -1.66 1.47
C ASP A 69 -9.97 -0.88 2.65
N ARG A 70 -9.15 -0.50 3.63
CA ARG A 70 -9.61 0.24 4.79
C ARG A 70 -10.02 1.65 4.38
N VAL A 71 -11.31 1.86 4.18
CA VAL A 71 -11.90 3.20 4.06
C VAL A 71 -11.94 3.80 5.47
N VAL A 72 -11.17 4.86 5.72
CA VAL A 72 -11.17 5.62 6.98
C VAL A 72 -12.09 6.83 6.84
#